data_AF-A0A7W0ABQ5-F1
#
_entry.id   AF-A0A7W0ABQ5-F1
#
_cell.length_a   1.000
_cell.length_b   1.000
_cell.length_c   1.000
_cell.angle_alpha   90.00
_cell.angle_beta   90.00
_cell.angle_gamma   90.00
#
_symmetry.space_group_name_H-M   'P 1'
#
loop_
_entity.id
_entity.type
_entity.pdbx_description
1 polymer ?
#
loop_
_entity_poly.entity_id
_entity_poly.type
_entity_poly.pdbx_seq_one_letter_code
_entity_poly.pdbx_strand_id
1 'polypeptide(L)'
;MPRISWNEIQYRAATFAARWNGETYEKGESQSFWSEFLDIFEIDRRRHGAFFEYAIKKGSGKQGFIDLFWPGKLLAEQKSGGGDTARVKLQAYEYLETMPDHDLPQAIVVSDFATFQLIDTRTNDSFSFPLADVPKHVRRFAFLVDDTSRAYPEEDPVNRTAAENMAKLHNQLEANRYTGRDLELLLVRLVFCLFADDAQIFERNLFANYLRNRTQPDGSDLGPRLGKIFEILNTPRDDRQTTLDQDLQTFPYINGGLFDDTIRMPDFTSKMRRDLLTATLLDWSKVSPAIFGSMFQGVMDATLRRNLGAHYTSEKYILRVIKPLFLDDLYVDFARVKDTPRELRRFHDKLARLQFLDPACGSGNFLVITYRELRRLEHKVVQVQTRGQKSLFDVRELLRVNVDQMHGIEIEEFPSLVAQTALWLTDHQMNLEASQMLGQHYVRLPLTSQRQHRPCQRPDHRLGRRDRPRSA
;
A
#
# COMPACT_ATOMS: atom_id res chain seq x y z
N MET A 1 -18.94 -23.04 -1.49
CA MET A 1 -18.56 -23.93 -2.62
C MET A 1 -17.59 -24.98 -2.08
N PRO A 2 -17.71 -26.26 -2.47
CA PRO A 2 -16.71 -27.26 -2.12
C PRO A 2 -15.35 -26.81 -2.68
N ARG A 3 -14.31 -26.89 -1.86
CA ARG A 3 -12.95 -26.48 -2.27
C ARG A 3 -12.26 -27.69 -2.90
N ILE A 4 -12.25 -27.76 -4.23
CA ILE A 4 -11.35 -28.65 -4.97
C ILE A 4 -9.91 -28.41 -4.49
N SER A 5 -9.16 -29.48 -4.24
CA SER A 5 -7.79 -29.37 -3.75
C SER A 5 -6.84 -28.93 -4.87
N TRP A 6 -5.76 -28.23 -4.53
CA TRP A 6 -4.73 -27.84 -5.51
C TRP A 6 -4.06 -29.04 -6.19
N ASN A 7 -3.96 -30.17 -5.50
CA ASN A 7 -3.43 -31.40 -6.07
C ASN A 7 -4.37 -31.96 -7.15
N GLU A 8 -5.69 -31.87 -6.92
CA GLU A 8 -6.70 -32.28 -7.89
C GLU A 8 -6.72 -31.34 -9.11
N ILE A 9 -6.67 -30.02 -8.89
CA ILE A 9 -6.51 -29.03 -9.98
C ILE A 9 -5.28 -29.35 -10.83
N GLN A 10 -4.14 -29.64 -10.19
CA GLN A 10 -2.90 -29.96 -10.89
C GLN A 10 -2.99 -31.26 -11.68
N TYR A 11 -3.67 -32.28 -11.15
CA TYR A 11 -3.93 -33.54 -11.84
C TYR A 11 -4.83 -33.33 -13.08
N ARG A 12 -5.96 -32.62 -12.92
CA ARG A 12 -6.87 -32.30 -14.04
C ARG A 12 -6.20 -31.48 -15.13
N ALA A 13 -5.35 -30.54 -14.75
CA ALA A 13 -4.55 -29.77 -15.69
C ALA A 13 -3.58 -30.63 -16.50
N ALA A 14 -3.01 -31.68 -15.90
CA ALA A 14 -2.15 -32.61 -16.62
C ALA A 14 -2.94 -33.43 -17.65
N THR A 15 -4.15 -33.89 -17.28
CA THR A 15 -5.06 -34.56 -18.20
C THR A 15 -5.50 -33.64 -19.35
N PHE A 16 -5.83 -32.39 -19.02
CA PHE A 16 -6.15 -31.36 -20.02
C PHE A 16 -4.99 -31.16 -21.00
N ALA A 17 -3.77 -30.92 -20.50
CA ALA A 17 -2.60 -30.71 -21.34
C ALA A 17 -2.30 -31.91 -22.25
N ALA A 18 -2.48 -33.14 -21.74
CA ALA A 18 -2.28 -34.35 -22.54
C ALA A 18 -3.34 -34.51 -23.64
N ARG A 19 -4.61 -34.19 -23.36
CA ARG A 19 -5.71 -34.32 -24.30
C ARG A 19 -5.61 -33.36 -25.48
N TRP A 20 -5.23 -32.11 -25.19
CA TRP A 20 -5.16 -31.04 -26.18
C TRP A 20 -3.80 -30.94 -26.90
N ASN A 21 -2.89 -31.88 -26.60
CA ASN A 21 -1.56 -31.90 -27.20
C ASN A 21 -1.62 -32.13 -28.72
N GLY A 22 -1.10 -31.17 -29.48
CA GLY A 22 -1.04 -31.24 -30.94
C GLY A 22 -2.31 -30.77 -31.67
N GLU A 23 -3.32 -30.28 -30.94
CA GLU A 23 -4.51 -29.68 -31.55
C GLU A 23 -4.18 -28.32 -32.17
N THR A 24 -4.86 -27.97 -33.26
CA THR A 24 -4.68 -26.69 -33.98
C THR A 24 -5.98 -26.11 -34.54
N TYR A 25 -7.10 -26.84 -34.49
CA TYR A 25 -8.35 -26.49 -35.17
C TYR A 25 -9.29 -25.58 -34.36
N GLU A 26 -9.08 -24.27 -34.51
CA GLU A 26 -9.84 -23.20 -33.84
C GLU A 26 -11.36 -23.33 -34.01
N LYS A 27 -11.86 -23.43 -35.25
CA LYS A 27 -13.31 -23.31 -35.51
C LYS A 27 -14.16 -24.45 -34.94
N GLY A 28 -13.57 -25.64 -34.77
CA GLY A 28 -14.29 -26.79 -34.22
C GLY A 28 -14.15 -26.92 -32.72
N GLU A 29 -12.99 -26.57 -32.18
CA GLU A 29 -12.60 -27.03 -30.84
C GLU A 29 -12.46 -25.92 -29.79
N SER A 30 -12.51 -24.64 -30.15
CA SER A 30 -12.32 -23.54 -29.20
C SER A 30 -13.27 -23.60 -27.99
N GLN A 31 -14.56 -23.89 -28.24
CA GLN A 31 -15.55 -23.98 -27.17
C GLN A 31 -15.33 -25.21 -26.27
N SER A 32 -14.92 -26.33 -26.85
CA SER A 32 -14.57 -27.55 -26.11
C SER A 32 -13.33 -27.33 -25.24
N PHE A 33 -12.28 -26.74 -25.82
CA PHE A 33 -11.04 -26.39 -25.15
C PHE A 33 -11.29 -25.51 -23.92
N TRP A 34 -12.03 -24.42 -24.08
CA TRP A 34 -12.31 -23.51 -22.98
C TRP A 34 -13.26 -24.09 -21.93
N SER A 35 -14.20 -24.94 -22.34
CA SER A 35 -15.07 -25.65 -21.38
C SER A 35 -14.25 -26.59 -20.50
N GLU A 36 -13.35 -27.36 -21.09
CA GLU A 36 -12.50 -28.30 -20.37
C GLU A 36 -11.41 -27.60 -19.55
N PHE A 37 -10.92 -26.45 -20.02
CA PHE A 37 -10.03 -25.60 -19.23
C PHE A 37 -10.72 -25.11 -17.95
N LEU A 38 -11.98 -24.66 -18.03
CA LEU A 38 -12.74 -24.25 -16.85
C LEU A 38 -13.06 -25.45 -15.93
N ASP A 39 -13.23 -26.64 -16.48
CA ASP A 39 -13.49 -27.86 -15.70
C ASP A 39 -12.30 -28.33 -14.84
N ILE A 40 -11.07 -27.95 -15.20
CA ILE A 40 -9.88 -28.07 -14.31
C ILE A 40 -10.17 -27.50 -12.92
N PHE A 41 -11.00 -26.44 -12.89
CA PHE A 41 -11.34 -25.65 -11.73
C PHE A 41 -12.75 -25.93 -11.17
N GLU A 42 -13.45 -26.96 -11.68
CA GLU A 42 -14.87 -27.26 -11.40
C GLU A 42 -15.85 -26.13 -11.79
N ILE A 43 -15.47 -25.33 -12.79
CA ILE A 43 -16.25 -24.20 -13.23
C ILE A 43 -17.10 -24.61 -14.42
N ASP A 44 -18.37 -24.91 -14.14
CA ASP A 44 -19.36 -25.03 -15.20
C ASP A 44 -19.72 -23.63 -15.73
N ARG A 45 -19.40 -23.39 -17.00
CA ARG A 45 -19.63 -22.11 -17.69
C ARG A 45 -21.06 -21.58 -17.51
N ARG A 46 -22.08 -22.43 -17.66
CA ARG A 46 -23.49 -22.01 -17.61
C ARG A 46 -23.93 -21.66 -16.19
N ARG A 47 -23.48 -22.44 -15.20
CA ARG A 47 -23.79 -22.20 -13.78
C ARG A 47 -23.08 -20.97 -13.23
N HIS A 48 -21.91 -20.64 -13.77
CA HIS A 48 -21.06 -19.55 -13.27
C HIS A 48 -21.14 -18.26 -14.08
N GLY A 49 -22.02 -18.19 -15.08
CA GLY A 49 -22.29 -16.96 -15.83
C GLY A 49 -21.20 -16.55 -16.81
N ALA A 50 -20.48 -17.53 -17.38
CA ALA A 50 -19.54 -17.30 -18.46
C ALA A 50 -20.19 -17.55 -19.84
N PHE A 51 -19.76 -16.81 -20.84
CA PHE A 51 -20.38 -16.74 -22.17
C PHE A 51 -19.35 -17.11 -23.23
N PHE A 52 -19.79 -17.85 -24.26
CA PHE A 52 -19.02 -18.02 -25.48
C PHE A 52 -19.52 -17.05 -26.54
N GLU A 53 -18.63 -16.66 -27.45
CA GLU A 53 -18.94 -15.76 -28.57
C GLU A 53 -19.67 -14.49 -28.08
N TYR A 54 -19.17 -13.90 -27.01
CA TYR A 54 -19.81 -12.74 -26.38
C TYR A 54 -19.65 -11.51 -27.27
N ALA A 55 -20.79 -10.97 -27.72
CA ALA A 55 -20.84 -9.83 -28.61
C ALA A 55 -20.57 -8.52 -27.85
N ILE A 56 -19.58 -7.75 -28.30
CA ILE A 56 -19.24 -6.45 -27.72
C ILE A 56 -18.88 -5.43 -28.81
N LYS A 57 -19.15 -4.15 -28.57
CA LYS A 57 -18.72 -3.07 -29.46
C LYS A 57 -17.26 -2.73 -29.15
N LYS A 58 -16.41 -2.58 -30.15
CA LYS A 58 -15.04 -2.09 -29.98
C LYS A 58 -15.03 -0.57 -29.80
N GLY A 59 -13.92 0.00 -29.31
CA GLY A 59 -13.72 1.47 -29.30
C GLY A 59 -13.88 2.13 -30.67
N SER A 60 -13.62 1.37 -31.76
CA SER A 60 -13.85 1.78 -33.15
C SER A 60 -15.32 1.79 -33.60
N GLY A 61 -16.27 1.40 -32.74
CA GLY A 61 -17.71 1.33 -33.04
C GLY A 61 -18.15 0.07 -33.80
N LYS A 62 -17.21 -0.76 -34.28
CA LYS A 62 -17.51 -2.06 -34.93
C LYS A 62 -17.83 -3.14 -33.89
N GLN A 63 -18.68 -4.09 -34.25
CA GLN A 63 -18.98 -5.25 -33.41
C GLN A 63 -17.87 -6.30 -33.51
N GLY A 64 -17.46 -6.84 -32.37
CA GLY A 64 -16.58 -8.00 -32.27
C GLY A 64 -17.15 -9.05 -31.32
N PHE A 65 -16.48 -10.19 -31.26
CA PHE A 65 -16.86 -11.34 -30.45
C PHE A 65 -15.65 -11.77 -29.63
N ILE A 66 -15.90 -12.14 -28.38
CA ILE A 66 -14.92 -12.71 -27.46
C ILE A 66 -15.19 -14.22 -27.38
N ASP A 67 -14.16 -15.04 -27.55
CA ASP A 67 -14.32 -16.51 -27.58
C ASP A 67 -14.87 -17.05 -26.26
N LEU A 68 -14.27 -16.67 -25.13
CA LEU A 68 -14.79 -16.93 -23.78
C LEU A 68 -14.77 -15.64 -22.96
N PHE A 69 -15.91 -15.25 -22.42
CA PHE A 69 -16.02 -14.10 -21.53
C PHE A 69 -16.69 -14.46 -20.21
N TRP A 70 -16.00 -14.22 -19.11
CA TRP A 70 -16.53 -14.28 -17.76
C TRP A 70 -16.45 -12.88 -17.12
N PRO A 71 -17.58 -12.17 -17.02
CA PRO A 71 -17.62 -10.81 -16.46
C PRO A 71 -16.89 -10.68 -15.13
N GLY A 72 -16.01 -9.68 -15.01
CA GLY A 72 -15.25 -9.39 -13.80
C GLY A 72 -14.13 -10.40 -13.47
N LYS A 73 -13.91 -11.41 -14.31
CA LYS A 73 -12.91 -12.48 -14.06
C LYS A 73 -11.97 -12.72 -15.22
N LEU A 74 -12.46 -13.18 -16.37
CA LEU A 74 -11.63 -13.72 -17.43
C LEU A 74 -12.15 -13.32 -18.81
N LEU A 75 -11.23 -12.87 -19.66
CA LEU A 75 -11.46 -12.77 -21.10
C LEU A 75 -10.47 -13.72 -21.78
N ALA A 76 -10.96 -14.64 -22.59
CA ALA A 76 -10.12 -15.56 -23.33
C ALA A 76 -10.36 -15.45 -24.84
N GLU A 77 -9.25 -15.47 -25.59
CA GLU A 77 -9.22 -15.46 -27.05
C GLU A 77 -8.46 -16.69 -27.53
N GLN A 78 -9.05 -17.41 -28.47
CA GLN A 78 -8.45 -18.57 -29.11
C GLN A 78 -7.93 -18.21 -30.49
N LYS A 79 -6.85 -18.87 -30.90
CA LYS A 79 -6.34 -18.85 -32.27
C LYS A 79 -6.05 -20.26 -32.76
N SER A 80 -5.97 -20.38 -34.07
CA SER A 80 -5.40 -21.52 -34.75
C SER A 80 -3.91 -21.64 -34.45
N GLY A 81 -3.39 -22.86 -34.41
CA GLY A 81 -2.00 -23.13 -34.00
C GLY A 81 -0.97 -22.32 -34.80
N GLY A 82 -0.09 -21.59 -34.09
CA GLY A 82 0.91 -20.71 -34.71
C GLY A 82 0.40 -19.32 -35.12
N GLY A 83 -0.80 -18.93 -34.69
CA GLY A 83 -1.36 -17.60 -34.93
C GLY A 83 -0.61 -16.47 -34.20
N ASP A 84 -0.66 -15.26 -34.77
CA ASP A 84 0.01 -14.08 -34.19
C ASP A 84 -0.70 -13.58 -32.92
N THR A 85 -0.13 -13.94 -31.77
CA THR A 85 -0.62 -13.57 -30.43
C THR A 85 -0.55 -12.06 -30.16
N ALA A 86 0.33 -11.31 -30.82
CA ALA A 86 0.48 -9.85 -30.59
C ALA A 86 -0.73 -9.07 -31.11
N ARG A 87 -1.27 -9.49 -32.27
CA ARG A 87 -2.49 -8.89 -32.84
C ARG A 87 -3.73 -9.15 -31.98
N VAL A 88 -3.78 -10.29 -31.31
CA VAL A 88 -4.88 -10.69 -30.43
C VAL A 88 -4.89 -9.90 -29.13
N LYS A 89 -3.71 -9.61 -28.57
CA LYS A 89 -3.61 -8.71 -27.42
C LYS A 89 -4.28 -7.37 -27.72
N LEU A 90 -3.93 -6.75 -28.85
CA LEU A 90 -4.49 -5.46 -29.24
C LEU A 90 -6.02 -5.53 -29.34
N GLN A 91 -6.54 -6.61 -29.92
CA GLN A 91 -7.97 -6.86 -30.02
C GLN A 91 -8.65 -7.04 -28.64
N ALA A 92 -8.02 -7.75 -27.71
CA ALA A 92 -8.54 -7.92 -26.36
C ALA A 92 -8.61 -6.58 -25.59
N TYR A 93 -7.60 -5.70 -25.75
CA TYR A 93 -7.63 -4.36 -25.17
C TYR A 93 -8.71 -3.46 -25.79
N GLU A 94 -8.95 -3.54 -27.11
CA GLU A 94 -10.02 -2.77 -27.78
C GLU A 94 -11.42 -3.05 -27.20
N TYR A 95 -11.64 -4.25 -26.65
CA TYR A 95 -12.90 -4.61 -25.99
C TYR A 95 -13.03 -4.00 -24.60
N LEU A 96 -11.92 -3.78 -23.89
CA LEU A 96 -11.96 -3.19 -22.55
C LEU A 96 -12.45 -1.74 -22.56
N GLU A 97 -12.17 -0.99 -23.63
CA GLU A 97 -12.50 0.44 -23.74
C GLU A 97 -14.00 0.76 -23.66
N THR A 98 -14.84 -0.20 -24.04
CA THR A 98 -16.30 -0.05 -24.11
C THR A 98 -17.03 -0.87 -23.04
N MET A 99 -16.27 -1.67 -22.28
CA MET A 99 -16.81 -2.57 -21.28
C MET A 99 -17.09 -1.82 -19.98
N PRO A 100 -18.22 -2.08 -19.30
CA PRO A 100 -18.48 -1.50 -17.98
C PRO A 100 -17.39 -1.89 -16.96
N ASP A 101 -17.05 -0.99 -16.04
CA ASP A 101 -15.98 -1.21 -15.04
C ASP A 101 -16.16 -2.51 -14.23
N HIS A 102 -17.40 -2.93 -13.96
CA HIS A 102 -17.70 -4.15 -13.21
C HIS A 102 -17.52 -5.43 -14.02
N ASP A 103 -17.55 -5.32 -15.35
CA ASP A 103 -17.37 -6.44 -16.27
C ASP A 103 -15.90 -6.62 -16.69
N LEU A 104 -15.04 -5.61 -16.43
CA LEU A 104 -13.62 -5.66 -16.76
C LEU A 104 -12.97 -6.92 -16.17
N PRO A 105 -12.36 -7.78 -17.01
CA PRO A 105 -11.77 -9.03 -16.56
C PRO A 105 -10.52 -8.78 -15.73
N GLN A 106 -10.24 -9.65 -14.75
CA GLN A 106 -9.00 -9.62 -13.98
C GLN A 106 -7.79 -10.08 -14.80
N ALA A 107 -8.03 -10.97 -15.75
CA ALA A 107 -7.00 -11.44 -16.66
C ALA A 107 -7.51 -11.63 -18.09
N ILE A 108 -6.61 -11.40 -19.03
CA ILE A 108 -6.78 -11.78 -20.43
C ILE A 108 -5.93 -13.03 -20.68
N VAL A 109 -6.49 -14.03 -21.33
CA VAL A 109 -5.77 -15.23 -21.76
C VAL A 109 -5.88 -15.37 -23.27
N VAL A 110 -4.74 -15.50 -23.93
CA VAL A 110 -4.67 -15.85 -25.36
C VAL A 110 -4.07 -17.23 -25.48
N SER A 111 -4.68 -18.10 -26.28
CA SER A 111 -4.12 -19.42 -26.58
C SER A 111 -4.25 -19.78 -28.06
N ASP A 112 -3.25 -20.49 -28.57
CA ASP A 112 -3.24 -21.09 -29.91
C ASP A 112 -3.23 -22.63 -29.85
N PHE A 113 -3.81 -23.21 -28.79
CA PHE A 113 -3.73 -24.62 -28.37
C PHE A 113 -2.34 -25.08 -27.90
N ALA A 114 -1.26 -24.59 -28.50
CA ALA A 114 0.10 -24.96 -28.14
C ALA A 114 0.67 -24.12 -26.98
N THR A 115 0.28 -22.86 -26.90
CA THR A 115 0.82 -21.87 -25.96
C THR A 115 -0.30 -21.16 -25.23
N PHE A 116 -0.06 -20.83 -23.96
CA PHE A 116 -0.86 -19.90 -23.18
C PHE A 116 -0.11 -18.60 -23.01
N GLN A 117 -0.84 -17.50 -23.11
CA GLN A 117 -0.37 -16.19 -22.73
C GLN A 117 -1.38 -15.56 -21.79
N LEU A 118 -0.98 -15.40 -20.53
CA LEU A 118 -1.76 -14.78 -19.49
C LEU A 118 -1.31 -13.34 -19.30
N ILE A 119 -2.26 -12.43 -19.20
CA ILE A 119 -2.03 -11.00 -18.97
C ILE A 119 -2.88 -10.57 -17.78
N ASP A 120 -2.24 -10.01 -16.75
CA ASP A 120 -2.93 -9.36 -15.64
C ASP A 120 -3.35 -7.95 -16.09
N THR A 121 -4.66 -7.67 -16.12
CA THR A 121 -5.17 -6.39 -16.65
C THR A 121 -4.89 -5.19 -15.73
N ARG A 122 -4.52 -5.44 -14.46
CA ARG A 122 -4.21 -4.40 -13.48
C ARG A 122 -2.73 -4.02 -13.51
N THR A 123 -1.83 -5.00 -13.59
CA THR A 123 -0.37 -4.73 -13.62
C THR A 123 0.18 -4.62 -15.03
N ASN A 124 -0.57 -5.09 -16.03
CA ASN A 124 -0.12 -5.22 -17.41
C ASN A 124 1.05 -6.22 -17.59
N ASP A 125 1.30 -7.07 -16.59
CA ASP A 125 2.30 -8.12 -16.67
C ASP A 125 1.80 -9.25 -17.58
N SER A 126 2.66 -9.69 -18.50
CA SER A 126 2.35 -10.80 -19.40
C SER A 126 3.29 -11.98 -19.15
N PHE A 127 2.73 -13.19 -19.11
CA PHE A 127 3.47 -14.42 -18.92
C PHE A 127 3.02 -15.47 -19.95
N SER A 128 3.99 -16.06 -20.65
CA SER A 128 3.74 -17.06 -21.70
C SER A 128 4.40 -18.39 -21.38
N PHE A 129 3.70 -19.49 -21.66
CA PHE A 129 4.17 -20.85 -21.38
C PHE A 129 3.47 -21.87 -22.29
N PRO A 130 4.10 -23.03 -22.59
CA PRO A 130 3.50 -24.06 -23.44
C PRO A 130 2.36 -24.81 -22.73
N LEU A 131 1.44 -25.40 -23.49
CA LEU A 131 0.33 -26.24 -23.00
C LEU A 131 0.82 -27.32 -22.02
N ALA A 132 1.96 -27.96 -22.32
CA ALA A 132 2.56 -28.99 -21.47
C ALA A 132 2.91 -28.49 -20.05
N ASP A 133 3.10 -27.18 -19.87
CA ASP A 133 3.43 -26.56 -18.59
C ASP A 133 2.21 -25.97 -17.86
N VAL A 134 0.99 -26.09 -18.40
CA VAL A 134 -0.25 -25.71 -17.68
C VAL A 134 -0.29 -26.30 -16.27
N PRO A 135 0.05 -27.59 -16.01
CA PRO A 135 0.05 -28.15 -14.66
C PRO A 135 1.02 -27.45 -13.69
N LYS A 136 2.12 -26.90 -14.19
CA LYS A 136 3.10 -26.15 -13.39
C LYS A 136 2.63 -24.73 -13.08
N HIS A 137 1.68 -24.22 -13.86
CA HIS A 137 1.25 -22.83 -13.83
C HIS A 137 -0.22 -22.62 -13.44
N VAL A 138 -0.96 -23.69 -13.08
CA VAL A 138 -2.37 -23.62 -12.64
C VAL A 138 -2.64 -22.59 -11.54
N ARG A 139 -1.67 -22.34 -10.65
CA ARG A 139 -1.81 -21.33 -9.58
C ARG A 139 -1.91 -19.89 -10.10
N ARG A 140 -1.45 -19.61 -11.32
CA ARG A 140 -1.65 -18.30 -11.95
C ARG A 140 -3.12 -18.02 -12.28
N PHE A 141 -3.95 -19.06 -12.33
CA PHE A 141 -5.40 -18.98 -12.54
C PHE A 141 -6.20 -19.11 -11.24
N ALA A 142 -5.57 -18.94 -10.07
CA ALA A 142 -6.25 -19.09 -8.79
C ALA A 142 -7.49 -18.21 -8.64
N PHE A 143 -7.49 -17.02 -9.26
CA PHE A 143 -8.59 -16.06 -9.26
C PHE A 143 -9.93 -16.65 -9.81
N LEU A 144 -9.88 -17.76 -10.53
CA LEU A 144 -11.07 -18.45 -11.04
C LEU A 144 -11.84 -19.17 -9.92
N VAL A 145 -11.14 -19.85 -9.00
CA VAL A 145 -11.73 -20.69 -7.93
C VAL A 145 -11.88 -19.99 -6.59
N ASP A 146 -11.08 -18.97 -6.34
CA ASP A 146 -11.03 -18.35 -5.03
C ASP A 146 -11.30 -16.85 -5.16
N ASP A 147 -12.50 -16.44 -4.75
CA ASP A 147 -12.87 -15.03 -4.59
C ASP A 147 -11.94 -14.32 -3.58
N THR A 148 -11.24 -15.12 -2.75
CA THR A 148 -10.21 -14.66 -1.83
C THR A 148 -8.77 -14.75 -2.37
N SER A 149 -8.53 -15.39 -3.51
CA SER A 149 -7.28 -15.27 -4.26
C SER A 149 -7.34 -14.10 -5.24
N ARG A 150 -7.70 -12.94 -4.72
CA ARG A 150 -6.84 -11.80 -4.99
C ARG A 150 -5.44 -12.28 -4.63
N ALA A 151 -4.60 -12.52 -5.63
CA ALA A 151 -3.16 -12.41 -5.45
C ALA A 151 -2.92 -10.95 -5.06
N TYR A 152 -3.26 -10.62 -3.81
CA TYR A 152 -2.71 -9.46 -3.16
C TYR A 152 -1.21 -9.68 -3.29
N PRO A 153 -0.49 -8.75 -3.95
CA PRO A 153 0.92 -8.93 -4.19
C PRO A 153 1.60 -9.34 -2.88
N GLU A 154 2.57 -10.25 -2.97
CA GLU A 154 3.58 -10.36 -1.92
C GLU A 154 4.09 -8.95 -1.58
N GLU A 155 4.47 -8.72 -0.32
CA GLU A 155 4.94 -7.39 0.11
C GLU A 155 5.90 -6.82 -0.92
N ASP A 156 5.64 -5.56 -1.33
CA ASP A 156 6.44 -4.88 -2.35
C ASP A 156 7.93 -5.11 -2.08
N PRO A 157 8.74 -5.54 -3.06
CA PRO A 157 10.16 -5.75 -2.85
C PRO A 157 10.86 -4.55 -2.17
N VAL A 158 10.43 -3.33 -2.48
CA VAL A 158 10.96 -2.09 -1.87
C VAL A 158 10.66 -2.04 -0.38
N ASN A 159 9.42 -2.40 0.01
CA ASN A 159 8.97 -2.51 1.40
C ASN A 159 9.86 -3.49 2.19
N ARG A 160 10.08 -4.68 1.64
CA ARG A 160 10.92 -5.70 2.29
C ARG A 160 12.37 -5.23 2.46
N THR A 161 12.97 -4.64 1.41
CA THR A 161 14.35 -4.14 1.48
C THR A 161 14.50 -2.98 2.46
N ALA A 162 13.53 -2.08 2.54
CA ALA A 162 13.50 -1.00 3.53
C ALA A 162 13.52 -1.57 4.96
N ALA A 163 12.66 -2.56 5.25
CA ALA A 163 12.60 -3.22 6.54
C ALA A 163 13.91 -3.93 6.92
N GLU A 164 14.48 -4.69 5.99
CA GLU A 164 15.75 -5.38 6.19
C GLU A 164 16.90 -4.41 6.51
N ASN A 165 16.96 -3.25 5.84
CA ASN A 165 17.99 -2.25 6.09
C ASN A 165 17.87 -1.63 7.49
N MET A 166 16.66 -1.28 7.91
CA MET A 166 16.43 -0.72 9.24
C MET A 166 16.67 -1.74 10.36
N ALA A 167 16.27 -3.01 10.16
CA ALA A 167 16.55 -4.08 11.10
C ALA A 167 18.06 -4.34 11.28
N LYS A 168 18.85 -4.28 10.20
CA LYS A 168 20.32 -4.37 10.28
C LYS A 168 20.91 -3.24 11.12
N LEU A 169 20.40 -2.01 10.96
CA LEU A 169 20.88 -0.86 11.73
C LEU A 169 20.50 -0.99 13.20
N HIS A 170 19.25 -1.37 13.49
CA HIS A 170 18.77 -1.67 14.85
C HIS A 170 19.71 -2.64 15.57
N ASN A 171 19.91 -3.83 14.99
CA ASN A 171 20.66 -4.90 15.66
C ASN A 171 22.12 -4.50 15.95
N GLN A 172 22.72 -3.66 15.11
CA GLN A 172 24.06 -3.14 15.36
C GLN A 172 24.07 -2.14 16.52
N LEU A 173 23.09 -1.25 16.60
CA LEU A 173 22.97 -0.29 17.70
C LEU A 173 22.72 -1.00 19.03
N GLU A 174 21.82 -2.00 19.02
CA GLU A 174 21.54 -2.85 20.17
C GLU A 174 22.79 -3.62 20.65
N ALA A 175 23.54 -4.22 19.72
CA ALA A 175 24.80 -4.89 20.03
C ALA A 175 25.85 -3.94 20.65
N ASN A 176 25.78 -2.65 20.31
CA ASN A 176 26.58 -1.59 20.91
C ASN A 176 25.99 -1.02 22.21
N ARG A 177 25.00 -1.68 22.81
CA ARG A 177 24.33 -1.30 24.06
C ARG A 177 23.55 0.00 24.00
N TYR A 178 23.24 0.49 22.81
CA TYR A 178 22.26 1.54 22.63
C TYR A 178 20.89 0.87 22.50
N THR A 179 20.05 0.92 23.54
CA THR A 179 18.82 0.12 23.63
C THR A 179 17.66 0.91 24.26
N GLY A 180 16.46 0.31 24.23
CA GLY A 180 15.25 0.86 24.83
C GLY A 180 14.69 2.05 24.05
N ARG A 181 14.00 2.95 24.76
CA ARG A 181 13.27 4.10 24.17
C ARG A 181 14.10 4.94 23.21
N ASP A 182 15.38 5.19 23.53
CA ASP A 182 16.25 6.01 22.68
C ASP A 182 16.51 5.37 21.31
N LEU A 183 16.73 4.04 21.28
CA LEU A 183 16.91 3.29 20.03
C LEU A 183 15.64 3.27 19.19
N GLU A 184 14.53 2.97 19.83
CA GLU A 184 13.20 2.95 19.22
C GLU A 184 12.89 4.30 18.56
N LEU A 185 13.04 5.41 19.30
CA LEU A 185 12.74 6.74 18.80
C LEU A 185 13.76 7.21 17.74
N LEU A 186 15.04 6.86 17.88
CA LEU A 186 16.05 7.12 16.84
C LEU A 186 15.63 6.49 15.50
N LEU A 187 15.20 5.22 15.51
CA LEU A 187 14.82 4.53 14.28
C LEU A 187 13.59 5.16 13.63
N VAL A 188 12.57 5.54 14.40
CA VAL A 188 11.39 6.24 13.86
C VAL A 188 11.79 7.56 13.23
N ARG A 189 12.64 8.35 13.90
CA ARG A 189 13.15 9.62 13.36
C ARG A 189 13.97 9.43 12.09
N LEU A 190 14.82 8.40 12.04
CA LEU A 190 15.59 8.08 10.85
C LEU A 190 14.69 7.70 9.68
N VAL A 191 13.69 6.83 9.89
CA VAL A 191 12.78 6.47 8.81
C VAL A 191 11.93 7.66 8.36
N PHE A 192 11.49 8.51 9.30
CA PHE A 192 10.85 9.78 8.94
C PHE A 192 11.75 10.62 8.03
N CYS A 193 13.03 10.79 8.39
CA CYS A 193 13.97 11.56 7.57
C CYS A 193 14.18 10.94 6.19
N LEU A 194 14.29 9.61 6.10
CA LEU A 194 14.43 8.90 4.82
C LEU A 194 13.21 9.12 3.93
N PHE A 195 12.01 9.02 4.49
CA PHE A 195 10.78 9.31 3.77
C PHE A 195 10.66 10.78 3.38
N ALA A 196 11.00 11.68 4.30
CA ALA A 196 10.92 13.12 4.07
C ALA A 196 11.85 13.59 2.94
N ASP A 197 13.01 12.95 2.78
CA ASP A 197 13.98 13.24 1.73
C ASP A 197 13.48 12.90 0.32
N ASP A 198 12.75 11.79 0.18
CA ASP A 198 12.22 11.32 -1.11
C ASP A 198 10.81 11.81 -1.41
N ALA A 199 9.99 12.03 -0.38
CA ALA A 199 8.63 12.53 -0.51
C ALA A 199 8.58 14.06 -0.63
N GLN A 200 9.70 14.77 -0.83
CA GLN A 200 9.73 16.23 -0.99
C GLN A 200 9.18 17.01 0.23
N ILE A 201 9.30 16.43 1.42
CA ILE A 201 9.16 17.19 2.68
C ILE A 201 10.44 17.99 2.91
N PHE A 202 11.59 17.37 2.66
CA PHE A 202 12.87 18.04 2.54
C PHE A 202 13.14 18.42 1.08
N GLU A 203 14.14 19.27 0.85
CA GLU A 203 14.70 19.38 -0.49
C GLU A 203 15.25 18.01 -0.92
N ARG A 204 15.09 17.68 -2.20
CA ARG A 204 15.39 16.34 -2.71
C ARG A 204 16.84 15.95 -2.43
N ASN A 205 17.05 14.79 -1.80
CA ASN A 205 18.35 14.26 -1.38
C ASN A 205 19.10 15.12 -0.34
N LEU A 206 18.46 16.08 0.33
CA LEU A 206 19.10 16.93 1.33
C LEU A 206 19.69 16.08 2.48
N PHE A 207 18.90 15.16 3.03
CA PHE A 207 19.33 14.28 4.12
C PHE A 207 20.44 13.33 3.64
N ALA A 208 20.24 12.65 2.52
CA ALA A 208 21.22 11.75 1.94
C ALA A 208 22.56 12.45 1.64
N ASN A 209 22.52 13.64 1.05
CA ASN A 209 23.71 14.42 0.71
C ASN A 209 24.41 14.96 1.96
N TYR A 210 23.65 15.44 2.95
CA TYR A 210 24.21 15.90 4.21
C TYR A 210 24.95 14.76 4.91
N LEU A 211 24.34 13.57 5.03
CA LEU A 211 25.02 12.41 5.59
C LEU A 211 26.27 12.04 4.78
N ARG A 212 26.21 12.05 3.45
CA ARG A 212 27.34 11.65 2.60
C ARG A 212 28.52 12.62 2.67
N ASN A 213 28.23 13.92 2.62
CA ASN A 213 29.23 14.97 2.38
C ASN A 213 29.67 15.65 3.67
N ARG A 214 28.87 15.58 4.73
CA ARG A 214 29.10 16.31 5.98
C ARG A 214 29.39 15.39 7.15
N THR A 215 29.50 14.07 6.98
CA THR A 215 29.91 13.14 8.06
C THR A 215 31.18 12.40 7.69
N GLN A 216 32.00 12.07 8.68
CA GLN A 216 33.26 11.36 8.49
C GLN A 216 33.03 9.92 8.02
N PRO A 217 33.87 9.38 7.11
CA PRO A 217 33.73 8.01 6.61
C PRO A 217 33.77 6.92 7.69
N ASP A 218 34.43 7.19 8.82
CA ASP A 218 34.55 6.27 9.95
C ASP A 218 33.30 6.24 10.86
N GLY A 219 32.35 7.16 10.67
CA GLY A 219 31.10 7.25 11.43
C GLY A 219 31.20 8.01 12.76
N SER A 220 32.39 8.48 13.15
CA SER A 220 32.66 9.05 14.47
C SER A 220 31.82 10.29 14.82
N ASP A 221 31.40 11.08 13.83
CA ASP A 221 30.64 12.31 14.02
C ASP A 221 29.15 12.20 13.59
N LEU A 222 28.70 11.00 13.18
CA LEU A 222 27.35 10.81 12.65
C LEU A 222 26.26 11.03 13.71
N GLY A 223 26.45 10.49 14.92
CA GLY A 223 25.51 10.65 16.03
C GLY A 223 25.25 12.12 16.38
N PRO A 224 26.28 12.91 16.73
CA PRO A 224 26.14 14.33 17.00
C PRO A 224 25.47 15.12 15.87
N ARG A 225 25.76 14.79 14.61
CA ARG A 225 25.17 15.46 13.44
C ARG A 225 23.69 15.13 13.25
N LEU A 226 23.29 13.87 13.46
CA LEU A 226 21.88 13.49 13.48
C LEU A 226 21.14 14.21 14.62
N GLY A 227 21.75 14.30 15.80
CA GLY A 227 21.21 15.08 16.92
C GLY A 227 20.95 16.53 16.53
N LYS A 228 21.89 17.16 15.80
CA LYS A 228 21.70 18.52 15.32
C LYS A 228 20.55 18.64 14.30
N ILE A 229 20.43 17.68 13.38
CA ILE A 229 19.28 17.65 12.45
C ILE A 229 17.97 17.57 13.23
N PHE A 230 17.86 16.68 14.22
CA PHE A 230 16.64 16.52 15.02
C PHE A 230 16.27 17.78 15.80
N GLU A 231 17.26 18.48 16.36
CA GLU A 231 17.06 19.80 16.97
C GLU A 231 16.51 20.81 15.97
N ILE A 232 17.08 20.88 14.76
CA ILE A 232 16.64 21.81 13.71
C ILE A 232 15.23 21.49 13.20
N LEU A 233 14.89 20.20 13.07
CA LEU A 233 13.55 19.76 12.74
C LEU A 233 12.55 20.19 13.82
N ASN A 234 12.95 20.32 15.08
CA ASN A 234 12.12 20.84 16.15
C ASN A 234 12.28 22.35 16.44
N THR A 235 13.04 23.10 15.64
CA THR A 235 13.26 24.54 15.85
C THR A 235 12.58 25.35 14.75
N PRO A 236 11.60 26.22 15.08
CA PRO A 236 10.99 27.15 14.11
C PRO A 236 12.04 27.97 13.39
N ARG A 237 11.83 28.26 12.09
CA ARG A 237 12.84 28.93 11.25
C ARG A 237 13.33 30.26 11.84
N ASP A 238 12.42 31.04 12.42
CA ASP A 238 12.72 32.35 13.01
C ASP A 238 13.49 32.27 14.34
N ASP A 239 13.44 31.11 15.01
CA ASP A 239 14.15 30.86 16.27
C ASP A 239 15.54 30.24 16.05
N ARG A 240 15.92 29.95 14.79
CA ARG A 240 17.23 29.37 14.47
C ARG A 240 18.33 30.42 14.54
N GLN A 241 19.51 29.99 14.94
CA GLN A 241 20.70 30.84 14.98
C GLN A 241 21.03 31.39 13.58
N THR A 242 21.32 32.69 13.49
CA THR A 242 21.66 33.37 12.22
C THR A 242 22.96 32.86 11.59
N THR A 243 23.84 32.26 12.38
CA THR A 243 25.12 31.66 11.95
C THR A 243 25.03 30.16 11.68
N LEU A 244 23.83 29.56 11.71
CA LEU A 244 23.64 28.15 11.40
C LEU A 244 24.06 27.85 9.95
N ASP A 245 24.68 26.68 9.76
CA ASP A 245 25.10 26.16 8.45
C ASP A 245 23.97 26.22 7.41
N GLN A 246 24.29 26.58 6.16
CA GLN A 246 23.28 26.78 5.12
C GLN A 246 22.52 25.49 4.79
N ASP A 247 23.21 24.35 4.74
CA ASP A 247 22.56 23.04 4.54
C ASP A 247 21.60 22.68 5.69
N LEU A 248 21.89 23.13 6.92
CA LEU A 248 20.99 22.92 8.05
C LEU A 248 19.80 23.90 8.03
N GLN A 249 19.99 25.10 7.51
CA GLN A 249 18.91 26.09 7.38
C GLN A 249 17.81 25.64 6.41
N THR A 250 18.13 24.82 5.41
CA THR A 250 17.14 24.37 4.41
C THR A 250 16.13 23.37 4.99
N PHE A 251 16.51 22.54 5.97
CA PHE A 251 15.58 21.61 6.62
C PHE A 251 14.34 22.33 7.17
N PRO A 252 13.13 21.81 6.94
CA PRO A 252 11.90 22.42 7.43
C PRO A 252 11.78 22.30 8.95
N TYR A 253 10.87 23.09 9.53
CA TYR A 253 10.37 22.83 10.87
C TYR A 253 9.29 21.74 10.79
N ILE A 254 9.49 20.66 11.53
CA ILE A 254 8.61 19.51 11.67
C ILE A 254 8.08 19.49 13.11
N ASN A 255 6.84 19.89 13.26
CA ASN A 255 6.11 19.84 14.52
C ASN A 255 5.46 18.46 14.74
N GLY A 256 4.69 18.33 15.83
CA GLY A 256 3.81 17.18 16.04
C GLY A 256 4.32 16.11 17.02
N GLY A 257 5.30 16.43 17.88
CA GLY A 257 5.71 15.55 18.99
C GLY A 257 6.88 14.63 18.67
N LEU A 258 7.08 14.24 17.40
CA LEU A 258 8.11 13.25 17.04
C LEU A 258 9.53 13.71 17.40
N PHE A 259 9.83 15.00 17.29
CA PHE A 259 11.14 15.59 17.58
C PHE A 259 11.19 16.36 18.92
N ASP A 260 10.12 16.31 19.72
CA ASP A 260 10.04 17.04 20.99
C ASP A 260 10.99 16.46 22.04
N ASP A 261 11.07 15.13 22.10
CA ASP A 261 11.89 14.44 23.09
C ASP A 261 13.38 14.48 22.77
N THR A 262 14.20 14.74 23.78
CA THR A 262 15.65 14.57 23.65
C THR A 262 16.00 13.10 23.80
N ILE A 263 16.82 12.58 22.88
CA ILE A 263 17.39 11.24 22.98
C ILE A 263 18.90 11.34 23.13
N ARG A 264 19.51 10.36 23.81
CA ARG A 264 20.97 10.19 23.75
C ARG A 264 21.34 9.82 22.32
N MET A 265 22.34 10.46 21.73
CA MET A 265 22.81 10.05 20.40
C MET A 265 23.81 8.89 20.52
N PRO A 266 23.70 7.83 19.70
CA PRO A 266 24.68 6.75 19.72
C PRO A 266 25.94 7.12 18.96
N ASP A 267 27.04 6.45 19.31
CA ASP A 267 28.25 6.43 18.51
C ASP A 267 28.09 5.43 17.36
N PHE A 268 28.43 5.87 16.15
CA PHE A 268 28.33 5.05 14.95
C PHE A 268 29.70 4.51 14.55
N THR A 269 29.69 3.29 14.01
CA THR A 269 30.85 2.73 13.30
C THR A 269 30.78 3.04 11.82
N SER A 270 31.90 2.85 11.11
CA SER A 270 31.94 2.98 9.65
C SER A 270 30.92 2.07 8.95
N LYS A 271 30.65 0.89 9.54
CA LYS A 271 29.66 -0.05 9.02
C LYS A 271 28.24 0.49 9.19
N MET A 272 27.88 0.96 10.38
CA MET A 272 26.55 1.52 10.63
C MET A 272 26.29 2.75 9.74
N ARG A 273 27.29 3.60 9.54
CA ARG A 273 27.21 4.72 8.59
C ARG A 273 26.92 4.24 7.17
N ARG A 274 27.66 3.23 6.68
CA ARG A 274 27.43 2.67 5.34
C ARG A 274 26.03 2.08 5.20
N ASP A 275 25.53 1.40 6.22
CA ASP A 275 24.20 0.81 6.18
C ASP A 275 23.10 1.89 6.15
N LEU A 276 23.25 2.97 6.92
CA LEU A 276 22.34 4.12 6.85
C LEU A 276 22.40 4.81 5.48
N LEU A 277 23.59 5.03 4.92
CA LEU A 277 23.73 5.56 3.55
C LEU A 277 23.12 4.61 2.52
N THR A 278 23.21 3.29 2.71
CA THR A 278 22.57 2.32 1.82
C THR A 278 21.04 2.44 1.88
N ALA A 279 20.48 2.68 3.07
CA ALA A 279 19.06 2.95 3.22
C ALA A 279 18.61 4.21 2.45
N THR A 280 19.45 5.25 2.37
CA THR A 280 19.17 6.47 1.57
C THR A 280 19.17 6.24 0.05
N LEU A 281 19.58 5.08 -0.46
CA LEU A 281 19.55 4.76 -1.89
C LEU A 281 18.20 4.20 -2.34
N LEU A 282 17.36 3.77 -1.41
CA LEU A 282 16.00 3.34 -1.70
C LEU A 282 15.12 4.55 -1.99
N ASP A 283 14.11 4.36 -2.84
CA ASP A 283 13.07 5.37 -3.09
C ASP A 283 11.95 5.20 -2.06
N TRP A 284 12.05 5.93 -0.94
CA TRP A 284 11.11 5.88 0.17
C TRP A 284 9.74 6.46 -0.17
N SER A 285 9.60 7.20 -1.28
CA SER A 285 8.29 7.64 -1.76
C SER A 285 7.40 6.46 -2.18
N LYS A 286 8.01 5.33 -2.55
CA LYS A 286 7.31 4.07 -2.90
C LYS A 286 7.11 3.13 -1.71
N VAL A 287 7.74 3.43 -0.57
CA VAL A 287 7.58 2.62 0.63
C VAL A 287 6.22 2.90 1.25
N SER A 288 5.46 1.84 1.52
CA SER A 288 4.17 1.96 2.22
C SER A 288 4.41 2.22 3.69
N PRO A 289 3.87 3.30 4.29
CA PRO A 289 3.97 3.54 5.73
C PRO A 289 3.45 2.37 6.58
N ALA A 290 2.60 1.50 6.04
CA ALA A 290 2.18 0.29 6.75
C ALA A 290 3.34 -0.68 7.10
N ILE A 291 4.50 -0.58 6.44
CA ILE A 291 5.69 -1.35 6.78
C ILE A 291 6.25 -1.00 8.16
N PHE A 292 5.95 0.17 8.72
CA PHE A 292 6.44 0.53 10.06
C PHE A 292 6.13 -0.56 11.08
N GLY A 293 4.94 -1.15 11.03
CA GLY A 293 4.57 -2.27 11.89
C GLY A 293 5.51 -3.47 11.75
N SER A 294 5.86 -3.90 10.53
CA SER A 294 6.74 -5.05 10.32
C SER A 294 8.22 -4.71 10.61
N MET A 295 8.67 -3.50 10.28
CA MET A 295 10.01 -3.01 10.61
C MET A 295 10.26 -3.04 12.12
N PHE A 296 9.31 -2.59 12.91
CA PHE A 296 9.46 -2.51 14.36
C PHE A 296 9.14 -3.81 15.09
N GLN A 297 8.31 -4.69 14.51
CA GLN A 297 8.12 -6.03 15.09
C GLN A 297 9.33 -6.95 14.97
N GLY A 298 10.10 -6.82 13.89
CA GLY A 298 11.37 -7.53 13.75
C GLY A 298 12.40 -7.13 14.81
N VAL A 299 12.18 -5.96 15.41
CA VAL A 299 13.06 -5.25 16.34
C VAL A 299 12.63 -5.43 17.81
N MET A 300 11.36 -5.71 18.08
CA MET A 300 10.86 -5.99 19.44
C MET A 300 11.33 -7.35 19.98
N ASP A 301 11.63 -7.41 21.28
CA ASP A 301 11.95 -8.62 22.04
C ASP A 301 10.93 -9.74 21.79
N ALA A 302 11.42 -10.95 21.47
CA ALA A 302 10.59 -12.09 21.07
C ALA A 302 9.59 -12.53 22.16
N THR A 303 9.89 -12.28 23.43
CA THR A 303 9.07 -12.57 24.60
C THR A 303 7.95 -11.54 24.77
N LEU A 304 8.28 -10.25 24.59
CA LEU A 304 7.32 -9.14 24.59
C LEU A 304 6.31 -9.29 23.44
N ARG A 305 6.79 -9.72 22.27
CA ARG A 305 6.00 -9.93 21.05
C ARG A 305 4.89 -10.97 21.22
N ARG A 306 5.17 -12.09 21.91
CA ARG A 306 4.17 -13.14 22.22
C ARG A 306 3.17 -12.70 23.27
N ASN A 307 3.62 -12.01 24.32
CA ASN A 307 2.75 -11.64 25.45
C ASN A 307 1.76 -10.52 25.08
N LEU A 308 2.14 -9.61 24.18
CA LEU A 308 1.29 -8.49 23.74
C LEU A 308 0.44 -8.81 22.52
N GLY A 309 0.61 -9.98 21.89
CA GLY A 309 -0.05 -10.30 20.63
C GLY A 309 0.33 -9.34 19.50
N ALA A 310 1.54 -8.75 19.56
CA ALA A 310 2.04 -7.73 18.64
C ALA A 310 2.39 -8.33 17.27
N HIS A 311 1.35 -8.76 16.57
CA HIS A 311 1.41 -9.32 15.23
C HIS A 311 0.91 -8.30 14.22
N TYR A 312 1.75 -8.04 13.23
CA TYR A 312 1.49 -7.09 12.17
C TYR A 312 0.34 -7.65 11.34
N THR A 313 -0.68 -6.82 11.15
CA THR A 313 -1.76 -7.15 10.23
C THR A 313 -1.36 -6.61 8.87
N SER A 314 -1.08 -7.51 7.93
CA SER A 314 -0.66 -7.11 6.59
C SER A 314 -1.76 -6.38 5.84
N GLU A 315 -1.36 -5.52 4.89
CA GLU A 315 -2.29 -4.77 4.04
C GLU A 315 -3.34 -5.69 3.39
N LYS A 316 -2.92 -6.88 2.94
CA LYS A 316 -3.80 -7.93 2.42
C LYS A 316 -4.94 -8.26 3.38
N TYR A 317 -4.63 -8.49 4.65
CA TYR A 317 -5.65 -8.86 5.64
C TYR A 317 -6.51 -7.66 6.04
N ILE A 318 -5.93 -6.46 6.12
CA ILE A 318 -6.68 -5.23 6.38
C ILE A 318 -7.72 -5.01 5.28
N LEU A 319 -7.32 -5.10 4.01
CA LEU A 319 -8.22 -4.95 2.86
C LEU A 319 -9.31 -6.02 2.83
N ARG A 320 -9.08 -7.22 3.36
CA ARG A 320 -10.13 -8.25 3.50
C ARG A 320 -11.18 -7.88 4.55
N VAL A 321 -10.85 -7.03 5.50
CA VAL A 321 -11.78 -6.55 6.53
C VAL A 321 -12.49 -5.29 6.08
N ILE A 322 -11.75 -4.25 5.67
CA ILE A 322 -12.35 -2.92 5.42
C ILE A 322 -13.22 -2.87 4.17
N LYS A 323 -12.95 -3.73 3.17
CA LYS A 323 -13.75 -3.84 1.93
C LYS A 323 -15.21 -4.20 2.20
N PRO A 324 -15.52 -5.38 2.75
CA PRO A 324 -16.89 -5.73 3.07
C PRO A 324 -17.47 -4.90 4.22
N LEU A 325 -16.64 -4.31 5.09
CA LEU A 325 -17.13 -3.52 6.23
C LEU A 325 -17.72 -2.17 5.82
N PHE A 326 -17.09 -1.46 4.87
CA PHE A 326 -17.59 -0.15 4.42
C PHE A 326 -17.07 0.27 3.04
N LEU A 327 -15.86 -0.14 2.66
CA LEU A 327 -15.19 0.47 1.50
C LEU A 327 -15.88 0.10 0.19
N ASP A 328 -16.30 -1.16 0.00
CA ASP A 328 -16.99 -1.58 -1.22
C ASP A 328 -18.33 -0.83 -1.39
N ASP A 329 -19.10 -0.67 -0.30
CA ASP A 329 -20.35 0.11 -0.29
C ASP A 329 -20.13 1.58 -0.65
N LEU A 330 -19.03 2.20 -0.19
CA LEU A 330 -18.69 3.57 -0.56
C LEU A 330 -18.38 3.70 -2.06
N TYR A 331 -17.73 2.70 -2.67
CA TYR A 331 -17.50 2.69 -4.11
C TYR A 331 -18.80 2.50 -4.91
N VAL A 332 -19.73 1.66 -4.42
CA VAL A 332 -21.07 1.50 -5.01
C VAL A 332 -21.86 2.81 -4.93
N ASP A 333 -21.85 3.46 -3.77
CA ASP A 333 -22.49 4.77 -3.56
C ASP A 333 -21.90 5.82 -4.50
N PHE A 334 -20.57 5.89 -4.64
CA PHE A 334 -19.89 6.79 -5.56
C PHE A 334 -20.33 6.56 -7.01
N ALA A 335 -20.33 5.29 -7.46
CA ALA A 335 -20.73 4.94 -8.83
C ALA A 335 -22.16 5.38 -9.16
N ARG A 336 -23.07 5.33 -8.18
CA ARG A 336 -24.47 5.76 -8.31
C ARG A 336 -24.62 7.28 -8.40
N VAL A 337 -23.79 8.05 -7.68
CA VAL A 337 -23.97 9.51 -7.51
C VAL A 337 -23.01 10.36 -8.34
N LYS A 338 -22.01 9.76 -9.02
CA LYS A 338 -20.94 10.47 -9.74
C LYS A 338 -21.44 11.45 -10.79
N ASP A 339 -22.54 11.14 -11.47
CA ASP A 339 -23.08 11.96 -12.57
C ASP A 339 -24.07 13.04 -12.10
N THR A 340 -24.38 13.09 -10.79
CA THR A 340 -25.32 14.06 -10.20
C THR A 340 -24.57 15.02 -9.26
N PRO A 341 -24.24 16.27 -9.69
CA PRO A 341 -23.35 17.15 -8.92
C PRO A 341 -23.80 17.43 -7.48
N ARG A 342 -25.11 17.54 -7.23
CA ARG A 342 -25.65 17.76 -5.88
C ARG A 342 -25.45 16.53 -4.98
N GLU A 343 -25.63 15.34 -5.52
CA GLU A 343 -25.47 14.09 -4.76
C GLU A 343 -24.00 13.76 -4.57
N LEU A 344 -23.15 14.02 -5.56
CA LEU A 344 -21.70 13.90 -5.44
C LEU A 344 -21.14 14.82 -4.34
N ARG A 345 -21.62 16.07 -4.22
CA ARG A 345 -21.24 16.97 -3.11
C ARG A 345 -21.66 16.40 -1.75
N ARG A 346 -22.88 15.88 -1.63
CA ARG A 346 -23.34 15.23 -0.39
C ARG A 346 -22.55 13.97 -0.05
N PHE A 347 -22.15 13.21 -1.06
CA PHE A 347 -21.29 12.05 -0.90
C PHE A 347 -19.90 12.46 -0.39
N HIS A 348 -19.34 13.53 -0.94
CA HIS A 348 -18.08 14.11 -0.45
C HIS A 348 -18.18 14.60 1.00
N ASP A 349 -19.28 15.29 1.37
CA ASP A 349 -19.59 15.66 2.76
C ASP A 349 -19.64 14.42 3.68
N LYS A 350 -20.21 13.31 3.19
CA LYS A 350 -20.26 12.04 3.92
C LYS A 350 -18.86 11.51 4.16
N LEU A 351 -18.00 11.45 3.14
CA LEU A 351 -16.61 10.95 3.28
C LEU A 351 -15.83 11.74 4.33
N ALA A 352 -15.94 13.07 4.33
CA ALA A 352 -15.24 13.96 5.27
C ALA A 352 -15.74 13.85 6.73
N ARG A 353 -16.89 13.19 6.97
CA ARG A 353 -17.48 13.04 8.31
C ARG A 353 -17.32 11.65 8.90
N LEU A 354 -16.89 10.66 8.12
CA LEU A 354 -16.63 9.31 8.62
C LEU A 354 -15.57 9.35 9.73
N GLN A 355 -15.72 8.52 10.75
CA GLN A 355 -14.79 8.42 11.86
C GLN A 355 -14.43 6.93 12.02
N PHE A 356 -13.14 6.64 12.17
CA PHE A 356 -12.63 5.29 12.28
C PHE A 356 -11.91 5.14 13.61
N LEU A 357 -12.24 4.10 14.36
CA LEU A 357 -11.65 3.82 15.67
C LEU A 357 -11.04 2.42 15.65
N ASP A 358 -9.75 2.35 15.96
CA ASP A 358 -9.05 1.11 16.27
C ASP A 358 -8.63 1.11 17.75
N PRO A 359 -9.33 0.38 18.63
CA PRO A 359 -9.09 0.42 20.07
C PRO A 359 -7.86 -0.38 20.53
N ALA A 360 -7.11 -1.00 19.61
CA ALA A 360 -5.85 -1.69 19.87
C ALA A 360 -4.92 -1.52 18.65
N CYS A 361 -4.63 -0.26 18.30
CA CYS A 361 -4.17 0.07 16.97
C CYS A 361 -2.71 -0.32 16.68
N GLY A 362 -1.90 -0.61 17.69
CA GLY A 362 -0.49 -0.94 17.51
C GLY A 362 0.22 0.18 16.74
N SER A 363 0.87 -0.20 15.63
CA SER A 363 1.53 0.74 14.72
C SER A 363 0.57 1.48 13.78
N GLY A 364 -0.74 1.38 13.97
CA GLY A 364 -1.76 2.15 13.24
C GLY A 364 -2.11 1.64 11.85
N ASN A 365 -1.76 0.41 11.49
CA ASN A 365 -1.89 -0.04 10.09
C ASN A 365 -3.32 -0.03 9.56
N PHE A 366 -4.32 -0.42 10.37
CA PHE A 366 -5.73 -0.32 9.96
C PHE A 366 -6.13 1.12 9.65
N LEU A 367 -5.70 2.07 10.49
CA LEU A 367 -5.96 3.50 10.32
C LEU A 367 -5.27 4.03 9.06
N VAL A 368 -3.99 3.69 8.86
CA VAL A 368 -3.19 4.10 7.70
C VAL A 368 -3.79 3.62 6.39
N ILE A 369 -4.11 2.32 6.28
CA ILE A 369 -4.68 1.75 5.05
C ILE A 369 -6.10 2.29 4.82
N THR A 370 -6.92 2.40 5.87
CA THR A 370 -8.27 2.98 5.77
C THR A 370 -8.20 4.42 5.25
N TYR A 371 -7.32 5.24 5.82
CA TYR A 371 -7.12 6.62 5.41
C TYR A 371 -6.67 6.71 3.94
N ARG A 372 -5.69 5.91 3.54
CA ARG A 372 -5.19 5.85 2.15
C ARG A 372 -6.33 5.50 1.18
N GLU A 373 -7.10 4.46 1.46
CA GLU A 373 -8.19 4.04 0.58
C GLU A 373 -9.32 5.08 0.52
N LEU A 374 -9.62 5.74 1.64
CA LEU A 374 -10.59 6.83 1.69
C LEU A 374 -10.14 8.06 0.89
N ARG A 375 -8.85 8.41 0.98
CA ARG A 375 -8.23 9.48 0.19
C ARG A 375 -8.25 9.17 -1.30
N ARG A 376 -7.95 7.93 -1.71
CA ARG A 376 -8.05 7.50 -3.11
C ARG A 376 -9.48 7.59 -3.65
N LEU A 377 -10.47 7.24 -2.84
CA LEU A 377 -11.87 7.44 -3.20
C LEU A 377 -12.22 8.92 -3.32
N GLU A 378 -11.74 9.76 -2.40
CA GLU A 378 -11.89 11.22 -2.49
C GLU A 378 -11.23 11.79 -3.75
N HIS A 379 -10.04 11.30 -4.14
CA HIS A 379 -9.39 11.72 -5.38
C HIS A 379 -10.31 11.48 -6.58
N LYS A 380 -10.99 10.31 -6.65
CA LYS A 380 -11.98 10.04 -7.71
C LYS A 380 -13.17 11.01 -7.66
N VAL A 381 -13.66 11.35 -6.47
CA VAL A 381 -14.73 12.34 -6.27
C VAL A 381 -14.32 13.71 -6.82
N VAL A 382 -13.14 14.20 -6.40
CA VAL A 382 -12.59 15.50 -6.83
C VAL A 382 -12.32 15.50 -8.34
N GLN A 383 -11.81 14.40 -8.89
CA GLN A 383 -11.58 14.27 -10.33
C GLN A 383 -12.86 14.45 -11.12
N VAL A 384 -13.99 13.88 -10.66
CA VAL A 384 -15.30 14.06 -11.31
C VAL A 384 -15.82 15.48 -11.13
N GLN A 385 -15.70 16.08 -9.93
CA GLN A 385 -16.12 17.45 -9.66
C GLN A 385 -15.37 18.49 -10.51
N THR A 386 -14.10 18.24 -10.83
CA THR A 386 -13.23 19.16 -11.57
C THR A 386 -13.19 18.90 -13.08
N ARG A 387 -13.95 17.91 -13.61
CA ARG A 387 -14.06 17.64 -15.05
C ARG A 387 -14.48 18.93 -15.79
N GLY A 388 -13.57 19.49 -16.58
CA GLY A 388 -13.80 20.69 -17.38
C GLY A 388 -13.28 22.01 -16.78
N GLN A 389 -12.74 22.02 -15.55
CA GLN A 389 -12.23 23.23 -14.89
C GLN A 389 -10.87 23.01 -14.20
N LYS A 390 -9.86 22.58 -14.96
CA LYS A 390 -8.51 22.23 -14.43
C LYS A 390 -7.71 23.38 -13.80
N SER A 391 -8.17 24.64 -13.90
CA SER A 391 -7.33 25.83 -13.67
C SER A 391 -7.84 26.80 -12.58
N LEU A 392 -8.93 26.49 -11.87
CA LEU A 392 -9.60 27.49 -11.01
C LEU A 392 -9.69 27.15 -9.52
N PHE A 393 -9.27 25.95 -9.10
CA PHE A 393 -9.41 25.52 -7.71
C PHE A 393 -8.04 25.18 -7.10
N ASP A 394 -7.80 25.67 -5.89
CA ASP A 394 -6.70 25.19 -5.04
C ASP A 394 -7.04 23.76 -4.59
N VAL A 395 -6.14 22.81 -4.85
CA VAL A 395 -6.28 21.40 -4.41
C VAL A 395 -6.60 21.30 -2.93
N ARG A 396 -6.09 22.22 -2.10
CA ARG A 396 -6.38 22.30 -0.66
C ARG A 396 -7.86 22.49 -0.35
N GLU A 397 -8.58 23.26 -1.15
CA GLU A 397 -10.00 23.53 -0.92
C GLU A 397 -10.89 22.37 -1.38
N LEU A 398 -10.35 21.49 -2.24
CA LEU A 398 -11.05 20.35 -2.79
C LEU A 398 -10.91 19.10 -1.91
N LEU A 399 -9.79 18.92 -1.22
CA LEU A 399 -9.58 17.77 -0.32
C LEU A 399 -10.12 18.05 1.06
N ARG A 400 -10.95 17.13 1.58
CA ARG A 400 -11.68 17.28 2.85
C ARG A 400 -11.44 16.13 3.79
N VAL A 401 -11.02 14.96 3.28
CA VAL A 401 -10.63 13.83 4.12
C VAL A 401 -9.29 14.14 4.78
N ASN A 402 -9.22 13.96 6.10
CA ASN A 402 -8.08 14.36 6.92
C ASN A 402 -7.79 13.33 8.02
N VAL A 403 -6.57 13.37 8.56
CA VAL A 403 -6.08 12.42 9.58
C VAL A 403 -6.83 12.51 10.91
N ASP A 404 -7.56 13.59 11.16
CA ASP A 404 -8.42 13.79 12.34
C ASP A 404 -9.64 12.84 12.38
N GLN A 405 -9.92 12.15 11.27
CA GLN A 405 -10.93 11.10 11.18
C GLN A 405 -10.45 9.75 11.73
N MET A 406 -9.15 9.62 12.02
CA MET A 406 -8.50 8.37 12.41
C MET A 406 -8.18 8.37 13.90
N HIS A 407 -8.81 7.48 14.67
CA HIS A 407 -8.69 7.38 16.12
C HIS A 407 -8.10 6.04 16.52
N GLY A 408 -7.11 6.06 17.40
CA GLY A 408 -6.43 4.87 17.89
C GLY A 408 -6.30 4.87 19.41
N ILE A 409 -6.43 3.71 20.03
CA ILE A 409 -6.02 3.47 21.42
C ILE A 409 -4.90 2.42 21.39
N GLU A 410 -3.80 2.75 22.04
CA GLU A 410 -2.63 1.88 22.16
C GLU A 410 -2.05 2.03 23.57
N ILE A 411 -1.64 0.91 24.18
CA ILE A 411 -1.14 0.88 25.55
C ILE A 411 0.35 1.25 25.61
N GLU A 412 1.12 0.90 24.60
CA GLU A 412 2.54 1.20 24.50
C GLU A 412 2.77 2.54 23.77
N GLU A 413 3.60 3.40 24.35
CA GLU A 413 3.90 4.73 23.78
C GLU A 413 4.53 4.62 22.39
N PHE A 414 5.44 3.66 22.21
CA PHE A 414 6.21 3.54 20.98
C PHE A 414 5.36 3.20 19.74
N PRO A 415 4.53 2.13 19.71
CA PRO A 415 3.64 1.87 18.57
C PRO A 415 2.67 3.03 18.31
N SER A 416 2.24 3.76 19.34
CA SER A 416 1.38 4.93 19.18
C SER A 416 2.06 6.09 18.41
N LEU A 417 3.35 6.36 18.67
CA LEU A 417 4.14 7.34 17.92
C LEU A 417 4.37 6.89 16.47
N VAL A 418 4.57 5.59 16.27
CA VAL A 418 4.67 4.99 14.94
C VAL A 418 3.37 5.19 14.17
N ALA A 419 2.21 4.90 14.78
CA ALA A 419 0.89 5.07 14.17
C ALA A 419 0.66 6.52 13.74
N GLN A 420 0.98 7.47 14.61
CA GLN A 420 0.88 8.89 14.32
C GLN A 420 1.76 9.28 13.13
N THR A 421 3.05 8.91 13.17
CA THR A 421 4.01 9.21 12.09
C THR A 421 3.55 8.59 10.77
N ALA A 422 3.11 7.34 10.78
CA ALA A 422 2.63 6.63 9.60
C ALA A 422 1.43 7.33 8.95
N LEU A 423 0.47 7.82 9.74
CA LEU A 423 -0.69 8.56 9.26
C LEU A 423 -0.27 9.87 8.58
N TRP A 424 0.64 10.63 9.17
CA TRP A 424 1.15 11.88 8.58
C TRP A 424 1.89 11.65 7.27
N LEU A 425 2.76 10.63 7.23
CA LEU A 425 3.47 10.27 6.01
C LEU A 425 2.52 9.82 4.90
N THR A 426 1.47 9.07 5.27
CA THR A 426 0.40 8.68 4.34
C THR A 426 -0.38 9.89 3.83
N ASP A 427 -0.71 10.87 4.69
CA ASP A 427 -1.33 12.14 4.28
C ASP A 427 -0.52 12.84 3.22
N HIS A 428 0.78 12.99 3.48
CA HIS A 428 1.67 13.63 2.54
C HIS A 428 1.78 12.86 1.22
N GLN A 429 1.90 11.53 1.25
CA GLN A 429 1.85 10.69 0.03
C GLN A 429 0.55 10.90 -0.76
N MET A 430 -0.61 10.93 -0.09
CA MET A 430 -1.89 11.14 -0.75
C MET A 430 -2.04 12.56 -1.31
N ASN A 431 -1.43 13.54 -0.66
CA ASN A 431 -1.35 14.91 -1.16
C ASN A 431 -0.53 15.00 -2.47
N LEU A 432 0.59 14.28 -2.55
CA LEU A 432 1.37 14.15 -3.79
C LEU A 432 0.62 13.38 -4.87
N GLU A 433 -0.07 12.30 -4.52
CA GLU A 433 -0.88 11.51 -5.46
C GLU A 433 -2.00 12.40 -6.08
N ALA A 434 -2.70 13.19 -5.25
CA ALA A 434 -3.70 14.16 -5.70
C ALA A 434 -3.09 15.24 -6.62
N SER A 435 -1.91 15.76 -6.25
CA SER A 435 -1.16 16.75 -7.03
C SER A 435 -0.90 16.28 -8.45
N GLN A 436 -0.37 15.06 -8.57
CA GLN A 436 -0.02 14.45 -9.84
C GLN A 436 -1.26 14.19 -10.68
N MET A 437 -2.36 13.74 -10.06
CA MET A 437 -3.62 13.48 -10.74
C MET A 437 -4.28 14.77 -11.26
N LEU A 438 -4.19 15.87 -10.50
CA LEU A 438 -4.84 17.15 -10.83
C LEU A 438 -3.94 18.10 -11.64
N GLY A 439 -2.63 17.82 -11.74
CA GLY A 439 -1.66 18.64 -12.46
C GLY A 439 -1.24 19.92 -11.73
N GLN A 440 -1.39 19.97 -10.40
CA GLN A 440 -0.96 21.09 -9.55
C GLN A 440 -0.01 20.58 -8.45
N HIS A 441 1.13 21.24 -8.22
CA HIS A 441 2.14 20.80 -7.25
C HIS A 441 1.74 21.17 -5.81
N TYR A 442 1.57 20.19 -4.90
CA TYR A 442 1.14 20.43 -3.51
C TYR A 442 2.05 19.76 -2.45
N VAL A 443 2.43 20.54 -1.42
CA VAL A 443 3.14 20.08 -0.21
C VAL A 443 2.43 20.70 1.02
N ARG A 444 2.11 19.89 2.04
CA ARG A 444 1.48 20.34 3.31
C ARG A 444 2.53 20.40 4.42
N LEU A 445 3.15 21.56 4.61
CA LEU A 445 3.99 21.86 5.79
C LEU A 445 3.64 23.28 6.30
N PRO A 446 3.60 23.53 7.63
CA PRO A 446 3.91 22.63 8.75
C PRO A 446 2.70 21.75 9.16
N LEU A 447 2.95 20.65 9.89
CA LEU A 447 1.96 19.64 10.36
C LEU A 447 1.06 20.22 11.46
N THR A 448 0.33 21.30 11.18
CA THR A 448 -0.54 21.99 12.16
C THR A 448 -1.96 21.46 12.06
N SER A 449 -2.16 20.21 12.50
CA SER A 449 -3.43 19.79 13.08
C SER A 449 -3.31 19.96 14.60
N GLN A 450 -4.15 20.82 15.17
CA GLN A 450 -4.09 21.18 16.59
C GLN A 450 -4.34 19.98 17.50
N ARG A 451 -3.45 19.84 18.49
CA ARG A 451 -3.56 19.11 19.77
C ARG A 451 -4.93 18.50 20.09
N GLN A 452 -4.97 17.17 20.26
CA GLN A 452 -5.46 16.53 21.50
C GLN A 452 -4.68 15.24 21.80
N HIS A 453 -3.36 15.34 21.98
CA HIS A 453 -2.68 14.32 22.77
C HIS A 453 -3.04 14.60 24.24
N ARG A 454 -4.00 13.87 24.79
CA ARG A 454 -4.10 13.70 26.24
C ARG A 454 -3.35 12.42 26.59
N PRO A 455 -2.11 12.48 27.09
CA PRO A 455 -1.55 11.30 27.74
C PRO A 455 -2.54 10.88 28.82
N CYS A 456 -3.00 9.63 28.76
CA CYS A 456 -3.74 9.04 29.86
C CYS A 456 -2.72 8.91 31.00
N GLN A 457 -2.69 9.91 31.89
CA GLN A 457 -1.86 9.85 33.08
C GLN A 457 -2.28 8.61 33.85
N ARG A 458 -1.34 7.67 34.04
CA ARG A 458 -1.57 6.55 34.96
C ARG A 458 -2.07 7.14 36.28
N PRO A 459 -3.22 6.71 36.82
CA PRO A 459 -3.59 7.12 38.16
C PRO A 459 -2.48 6.65 39.09
N ASP A 460 -1.87 7.60 39.76
CA ASP A 460 -0.81 7.38 40.71
C ASP A 460 -1.31 6.33 41.72
N HIS A 461 -0.70 5.14 41.73
CA HIS A 461 -1.00 4.09 42.71
C HIS A 461 -0.43 4.50 44.08
N ARG A 462 -0.99 5.58 44.65
CA ARG A 462 -0.86 5.97 46.05
C ARG A 462 -2.25 6.15 46.65
N LEU A 463 -3.10 5.13 46.50
CA LEU A 463 -4.30 4.99 47.31
C LEU A 463 -3.94 4.38 48.67
N GLY A 464 -3.82 5.25 49.67
CA GLY A 464 -4.32 5.04 51.02
C GLY A 464 -3.58 4.03 51.91
N ARG A 465 -2.49 4.47 52.56
CA ARG A 465 -2.24 4.01 53.94
C ARG A 465 -3.42 4.48 54.78
N ARG A 466 -4.31 3.56 55.14
CA ARG A 466 -5.36 3.82 56.14
C ARG A 466 -4.71 4.16 57.47
N ASP A 467 -4.93 5.38 57.93
CA ASP A 467 -4.76 5.74 59.33
C ASP A 467 -5.63 4.82 60.20
N ARG A 468 -4.98 4.10 61.12
CA ARG A 468 -5.68 3.45 62.23
C ARG A 468 -6.09 4.53 63.22
N PRO A 469 -7.36 4.60 63.66
CA PRO A 469 -7.71 5.48 64.77
C PRO A 469 -7.08 4.92 66.04
N ARG A 470 -6.35 5.78 66.76
CA ARG A 470 -6.03 5.57 68.17
C ARG A 470 -7.34 5.71 68.95
N SER A 471 -7.78 4.63 69.59
CA SER A 471 -8.69 4.69 70.73
C SER A 471 -7.91 4.38 72.00
N ALA A 472 -8.29 5.06 73.08
CA ALA A 472 -7.71 5.07 74.41
C ALA A 472 -7.49 3.70 75.06
#